data_AF-A0A645AHP1-F1
#
_entry.id   AF-A0A645AHP1-F1
#
_cell.length_a   1.000
_cell.length_b   1.000
_cell.length_c   1.000
_cell.angle_alpha   90.00
_cell.angle_beta   90.00
_cell.angle_gamma   90.00
#
_symmetry.space_group_name_H-M   'P 1'
#
loop_
_entity.id
_entity.type
_entity.pdbx_description
1 polymer ?
#
loop_
_entity_poly.entity_id
_entity_poly.type
_entity_poly.pdbx_seq_one_letter_code
_entity_poly.pdbx_strand_id
1 'polypeptide(L)'
;MGDSNGGIILVGTKGKIMTGCYGMNPTLLPTSLMADFKEPEPTIPRVKGGNGNIWATDAHEQDWIRACKESPNNRKESSSNFQFSGPFNEMVVMGVLATRLSGLHGLHRELKWDGENMKFTNISPTDKIKIVTVDEYAVIDGDPKFDRRFAEFNALEMANEWIRHTYQNGFTLPEMPNI
;
A
#
# COMPACT_ATOMS: atom_id res chain seq x y z
N MET A 1 -13.81 13.86 1.47
CA MET A 1 -13.50 12.60 0.77
C MET A 1 -13.46 11.52 1.83
N GLY A 2 -14.21 10.43 1.66
CA GLY A 2 -14.32 9.37 2.67
C GLY A 2 -15.12 9.77 3.92
N ASP A 3 -14.73 9.25 5.06
CA ASP A 3 -15.33 9.47 6.39
C ASP A 3 -14.36 10.19 7.36
N SER A 4 -14.72 10.27 8.64
CA SER A 4 -13.89 10.94 9.67
C SER A 4 -12.51 10.29 9.89
N ASN A 5 -12.31 9.06 9.42
CA ASN A 5 -11.07 8.28 9.55
C ASN A 5 -10.28 8.24 8.23
N GLY A 6 -10.72 8.96 7.20
CA GLY A 6 -10.07 9.05 5.89
C GLY A 6 -10.88 8.41 4.77
N GLY A 7 -10.25 8.19 3.62
CA GLY A 7 -10.91 7.62 2.45
C GLY A 7 -9.96 7.24 1.34
N ILE A 8 -10.46 6.40 0.43
CA ILE A 8 -9.74 5.92 -0.74
C ILE A 8 -10.51 6.37 -1.97
N ILE A 9 -9.81 6.86 -2.99
CA ILE A 9 -10.38 7.08 -4.32
C ILE A 9 -9.70 6.16 -5.32
N LEU A 10 -10.49 5.32 -5.95
CA LEU A 10 -10.07 4.44 -7.03
C LEU A 10 -10.48 5.09 -8.34
N VAL A 11 -9.51 5.39 -9.20
CA VAL A 11 -9.74 6.00 -10.51
C VAL A 11 -9.48 4.95 -11.58
N GLY A 12 -10.54 4.52 -12.25
CA GLY A 12 -10.47 3.59 -13.36
C GLY A 12 -10.83 4.25 -14.70
N THR A 13 -10.62 3.52 -15.79
CA THR A 13 -10.99 3.97 -17.15
C THR A 13 -12.49 4.14 -17.34
N LYS A 14 -13.31 3.44 -16.55
CA LYS A 14 -14.79 3.46 -16.65
C LYS A 14 -15.47 4.37 -15.63
N GLY A 15 -14.74 4.95 -14.70
CA GLY A 15 -15.33 5.74 -13.62
C GLY A 15 -14.46 5.78 -12.38
N LYS A 16 -15.04 6.30 -11.30
CA LYS A 16 -14.35 6.48 -10.03
C LYS A 16 -15.18 5.88 -8.90
N ILE A 17 -14.51 5.29 -7.93
CA ILE A 17 -15.13 4.78 -6.70
C ILE A 17 -14.46 5.51 -5.54
N MET A 18 -15.27 6.07 -4.65
CA MET A 18 -14.80 6.60 -3.37
C MET A 18 -15.26 5.66 -2.26
N THR A 19 -14.39 5.41 -1.29
CA THR A 19 -14.73 4.67 -0.07
C THR A 19 -14.42 5.54 1.14
N GLY A 20 -15.04 5.21 2.27
CA GLY A 20 -14.55 5.58 3.59
C GLY A 20 -13.23 4.88 3.93
N CYS A 21 -12.84 4.99 5.20
CA CYS A 21 -11.71 4.26 5.74
C CYS A 21 -11.91 2.75 5.58
N TYR A 22 -10.83 1.99 5.42
CA TYR A 22 -10.85 0.53 5.24
C TYR A 22 -11.66 0.01 4.04
N GLY A 23 -11.93 0.85 3.03
CA GLY A 23 -12.73 0.45 1.87
C GLY A 23 -14.25 0.39 2.14
N MET A 24 -14.72 0.94 3.26
CA MET A 24 -16.13 0.95 3.64
C MET A 24 -16.98 1.85 2.75
N ASN A 25 -18.28 1.55 2.66
CA ASN A 25 -19.27 2.38 1.97
C ASN A 25 -18.86 2.79 0.54
N PRO A 26 -18.53 1.81 -0.34
CA PRO A 26 -18.11 2.11 -1.69
C PRO A 26 -19.20 2.89 -2.43
N THR A 27 -18.82 4.04 -2.98
CA THR A 27 -19.71 5.01 -3.61
C THR A 27 -19.19 5.33 -5.00
N LEU A 28 -20.01 5.09 -6.03
CA LEU A 28 -19.70 5.51 -7.40
C LEU A 28 -19.66 7.03 -7.50
N LEU A 29 -18.74 7.56 -8.31
CA LEU A 29 -18.65 8.97 -8.63
C LEU A 29 -18.86 9.20 -10.15
N PRO A 30 -19.77 10.12 -10.56
CA PRO A 30 -20.65 10.92 -9.70
C PRO A 30 -21.67 10.06 -8.94
N THR A 31 -22.12 10.54 -7.77
CA THR A 31 -23.03 9.81 -6.87
C THR A 31 -24.38 9.48 -7.51
N SER A 32 -24.76 10.18 -8.57
CA SER A 32 -25.94 9.86 -9.38
C SER A 32 -25.90 8.44 -9.96
N LEU A 33 -24.72 7.87 -10.19
CA LEU A 33 -24.57 6.48 -10.67
C LEU A 33 -25.02 5.44 -9.63
N MET A 34 -25.14 5.81 -8.35
CA MET A 34 -25.66 4.92 -7.31
C MET A 34 -27.15 4.61 -7.49
N ALA A 35 -27.90 5.43 -8.23
CA ALA A 35 -29.33 5.19 -8.49
C ALA A 35 -29.56 3.86 -9.24
N ASP A 36 -28.63 3.50 -10.12
CA ASP A 36 -28.67 2.28 -10.94
C ASP A 36 -27.72 1.19 -10.43
N PHE A 37 -27.01 1.44 -9.33
CA PHE A 37 -26.02 0.51 -8.80
C PHE A 37 -26.70 -0.75 -8.27
N LYS A 38 -26.16 -1.90 -8.67
CA LYS A 38 -26.52 -3.22 -8.14
C LYS A 38 -25.30 -3.81 -7.47
N GLU A 39 -25.43 -4.13 -6.20
CA GLU A 39 -24.35 -4.77 -5.45
C GLU A 39 -24.01 -6.10 -6.10
N PRO A 40 -22.72 -6.37 -6.41
CA PRO A 40 -22.31 -7.63 -6.99
C PRO A 40 -22.45 -8.76 -5.97
N GLU A 41 -22.83 -9.95 -6.45
CA GLU A 41 -22.85 -11.15 -5.61
C GLU A 41 -21.45 -11.42 -5.02
N PRO A 42 -21.36 -11.80 -3.73
CA PRO A 42 -20.07 -12.08 -3.09
C PRO A 42 -19.32 -13.21 -3.80
N THR A 43 -18.11 -12.93 -4.29
CA THR A 43 -17.26 -13.92 -4.98
C THR A 43 -16.23 -14.60 -4.07
N ILE A 44 -16.01 -14.08 -2.86
CA ILE A 44 -15.10 -14.65 -1.86
C ILE A 44 -15.84 -14.86 -0.53
N PRO A 45 -15.47 -15.87 0.28
CA PRO A 45 -16.11 -16.11 1.57
C PRO A 45 -16.07 -14.87 2.47
N ARG A 46 -17.18 -14.58 3.16
CA ARG A 46 -17.26 -13.53 4.18
C ARG A 46 -17.14 -14.15 5.57
N VAL A 47 -16.48 -13.45 6.47
CA VAL A 47 -16.42 -13.86 7.88
C VAL A 47 -17.83 -13.73 8.48
N LYS A 48 -18.33 -14.82 9.08
CA LYS A 48 -19.69 -14.85 9.64
C LYS A 48 -19.84 -13.79 10.73
N GLY A 49 -20.94 -13.05 10.70
CA GLY A 49 -21.20 -11.95 11.64
C GLY A 49 -20.48 -10.65 11.30
N GLY A 50 -19.54 -10.65 10.34
CA GLY A 50 -18.89 -9.44 9.87
C GLY A 50 -19.87 -8.53 9.12
N ASN A 51 -19.77 -7.23 9.38
CA ASN A 51 -20.54 -6.21 8.68
C ASN A 51 -19.68 -4.95 8.43
N GLY A 52 -20.25 -3.94 7.79
CA GLY A 52 -19.56 -2.69 7.47
C GLY A 52 -19.18 -1.82 8.68
N ASN A 53 -19.56 -2.21 9.91
CA ASN A 53 -19.17 -1.58 11.16
C ASN A 53 -18.28 -2.52 11.98
N ILE A 54 -16.99 -2.52 11.68
CA ILE A 54 -15.99 -3.36 12.34
C ILE A 54 -15.89 -3.11 13.86
N TRP A 55 -16.35 -1.96 14.35
CA TRP A 55 -16.31 -1.62 15.77
C TRP A 55 -17.48 -2.20 16.57
N ALA A 56 -18.53 -2.64 15.88
CA ALA A 56 -19.72 -3.23 16.49
C ALA A 56 -19.71 -4.76 16.49
N THR A 57 -18.66 -5.38 15.96
CA THR A 57 -18.56 -6.84 15.86
C THR A 57 -17.14 -7.31 16.20
N ASP A 58 -17.03 -8.45 16.86
CA ASP A 58 -15.80 -9.20 17.06
C ASP A 58 -15.57 -10.23 15.94
N ALA A 59 -16.17 -10.02 14.78
CA ALA A 59 -16.27 -11.06 13.76
C ALA A 59 -14.92 -11.34 13.07
N HIS A 60 -14.12 -10.31 12.80
CA HIS A 60 -12.91 -10.45 11.98
C HIS A 60 -11.87 -11.38 12.62
N GLU A 61 -11.67 -11.28 13.94
CA GLU A 61 -10.76 -12.13 14.71
C GLU A 61 -11.28 -13.57 14.84
N GLN A 62 -12.59 -13.80 14.73
CA GLN A 62 -13.16 -15.16 14.77
C GLN A 62 -12.63 -16.02 13.63
N ASP A 63 -12.28 -15.45 12.48
CA ASP A 63 -11.74 -16.21 11.35
C ASP A 63 -10.39 -16.87 11.70
N TRP A 64 -9.53 -16.13 12.40
CA TRP A 64 -8.26 -16.63 12.89
C TRP A 64 -8.45 -17.62 14.04
N ILE A 65 -9.30 -17.29 15.02
CA ILE A 65 -9.61 -18.17 16.17
C ILE A 65 -10.15 -19.52 15.68
N ARG A 66 -11.06 -19.49 14.70
CA ARG A 66 -11.60 -20.69 14.03
C ARG A 66 -10.47 -21.53 13.45
N ALA A 67 -9.64 -20.94 12.58
CA ALA A 67 -8.56 -21.68 11.92
C ALA A 67 -7.58 -22.32 12.92
N CYS A 68 -7.28 -21.65 14.05
CA CYS A 68 -6.45 -22.19 15.11
C CYS A 68 -7.08 -23.39 15.85
N LYS A 69 -8.42 -23.40 16.01
CA LYS A 69 -9.15 -24.45 16.73
C LYS A 69 -9.53 -25.64 15.84
N GLU A 70 -9.62 -25.43 14.53
CA GLU A 70 -9.88 -26.51 13.57
C GLU A 70 -8.74 -27.53 13.55
N SER A 71 -9.11 -28.80 13.43
CA SER A 71 -8.16 -29.89 13.27
C SER A 71 -7.45 -29.79 11.92
N PRO A 72 -6.20 -30.27 11.79
CA PRO A 72 -5.51 -30.26 10.50
C PRO A 72 -6.31 -30.90 9.35
N ASN A 73 -7.17 -31.88 9.64
CA ASN A 73 -7.96 -32.61 8.64
C ASN A 73 -9.13 -31.81 8.05
N ASN A 74 -9.59 -30.74 8.72
CA ASN A 74 -10.74 -29.94 8.29
C ASN A 74 -10.49 -28.44 8.34
N ARG A 75 -9.23 -28.03 8.61
CA ARG A 75 -8.85 -26.63 8.69
C ARG A 75 -9.04 -25.95 7.34
N LYS A 76 -9.72 -24.81 7.35
CA LYS A 76 -9.76 -23.89 6.21
C LYS A 76 -8.86 -22.70 6.46
N GLU A 77 -8.19 -22.24 5.41
CA GLU A 77 -7.36 -21.05 5.44
C GLU A 77 -8.15 -19.84 5.93
N SER A 78 -7.47 -18.94 6.63
CA SER A 78 -8.02 -17.64 6.95
C SER A 78 -8.05 -16.75 5.71
N SER A 79 -8.94 -15.77 5.74
CA SER A 79 -9.11 -14.76 4.69
C SER A 79 -7.83 -13.95 4.39
N SER A 80 -6.94 -13.80 5.38
CA SER A 80 -5.67 -13.05 5.27
C SER A 80 -4.44 -13.95 5.48
N ASN A 81 -4.43 -15.16 4.91
CA ASN A 81 -3.27 -16.05 4.97
C ASN A 81 -2.02 -15.44 4.25
N PHE A 82 -0.83 -16.02 4.43
CA PHE A 82 0.41 -15.46 3.88
C PHE A 82 0.49 -15.44 2.35
N GLN A 83 -0.21 -16.36 1.65
CA GLN A 83 -0.25 -16.34 0.19
C GLN A 83 -1.03 -15.14 -0.34
N PHE A 84 -2.01 -14.65 0.41
CA PHE A 84 -2.73 -13.42 0.10
C PHE A 84 -2.01 -12.17 0.65
N SER A 85 -1.70 -12.17 1.94
CA SER A 85 -1.17 -11.02 2.67
C SER A 85 0.26 -10.65 2.26
N GLY A 86 1.07 -11.62 1.83
CA GLY A 86 2.43 -11.37 1.33
C GLY A 86 2.42 -10.50 0.06
N PRO A 87 1.80 -10.95 -1.03
CA PRO A 87 1.63 -10.14 -2.25
C PRO A 87 0.87 -8.83 -2.01
N PHE A 88 -0.12 -8.82 -1.10
CA PHE A 88 -0.81 -7.58 -0.75
C PHE A 88 0.13 -6.54 -0.11
N ASN A 89 1.03 -6.99 0.78
CA ASN A 89 2.02 -6.11 1.39
C ASN A 89 2.97 -5.50 0.34
N GLU A 90 3.27 -6.21 -0.75
CA GLU A 90 4.07 -5.68 -1.85
C GLU A 90 3.43 -4.42 -2.47
N MET A 91 2.11 -4.43 -2.66
CA MET A 91 1.38 -3.24 -3.15
C MET A 91 1.52 -2.04 -2.20
N VAL A 92 1.53 -2.29 -0.88
CA VAL A 92 1.70 -1.24 0.13
C VAL A 92 3.10 -0.63 0.08
N VAL A 93 4.15 -1.47 0.06
CA VAL A 93 5.54 -0.98 0.02
C VAL A 93 5.87 -0.33 -1.32
N MET A 94 5.27 -0.78 -2.42
CA MET A 94 5.33 -0.09 -3.72
C MET A 94 4.78 1.34 -3.62
N GLY A 95 3.69 1.57 -2.88
CA GLY A 95 3.15 2.92 -2.63
C GLY A 95 4.12 3.82 -1.84
N VAL A 96 4.81 3.26 -0.84
CA VAL A 96 5.86 3.97 -0.08
C VAL A 96 7.02 4.32 -1.00
N LEU A 97 7.46 3.38 -1.83
CA LEU A 97 8.53 3.57 -2.80
C LEU A 97 8.18 4.67 -3.82
N ALA A 98 6.96 4.64 -4.37
CA ALA A 98 6.48 5.67 -5.28
C ALA A 98 6.47 7.07 -4.62
N THR A 99 6.09 7.15 -3.33
CA THR A 99 6.12 8.41 -2.57
C THR A 99 7.55 8.93 -2.37
N ARG A 100 8.52 8.03 -2.12
CA ARG A 100 9.94 8.42 -2.02
C ARG A 100 10.49 8.92 -3.35
N LEU A 101 10.14 8.25 -4.45
CA LEU A 101 10.62 8.58 -5.79
C LEU A 101 9.95 9.83 -6.38
N SER A 102 8.67 10.08 -6.09
CA SER A 102 7.90 11.20 -6.66
C SER A 102 7.56 12.32 -5.68
N GLY A 103 8.07 12.24 -4.44
CA GLY A 103 7.85 13.24 -3.39
C GLY A 103 8.38 14.64 -3.75
N LEU A 104 8.38 15.55 -2.77
CA LEU A 104 8.69 16.98 -2.97
C LEU A 104 10.02 17.28 -3.68
N HIS A 105 10.97 16.36 -3.64
CA HIS A 105 12.27 16.49 -4.29
C HIS A 105 12.59 15.30 -5.21
N GLY A 106 11.54 14.69 -5.76
CA GLY A 106 11.59 13.49 -6.60
C GLY A 106 11.35 13.75 -8.09
N LEU A 107 10.73 12.78 -8.75
CA LEU A 107 10.47 12.77 -10.20
C LEU A 107 9.21 13.54 -10.63
N HIS A 108 8.32 13.88 -9.68
CA HIS A 108 7.14 14.72 -9.89
C HIS A 108 6.24 14.31 -11.08
N ARG A 109 6.08 13.01 -11.30
CA ARG A 109 5.26 12.46 -12.39
C ARG A 109 4.62 11.15 -11.98
N GLU A 110 3.63 10.72 -12.76
CA GLU A 110 3.06 9.38 -12.61
C GLU A 110 4.15 8.33 -12.86
N LEU A 111 4.28 7.38 -11.92
CA LEU A 111 5.22 6.26 -12.03
C LEU A 111 4.46 5.01 -12.49
N LYS A 112 4.98 4.36 -13.52
CA LYS A 112 4.38 3.17 -14.13
C LYS A 112 5.03 1.92 -13.57
N TRP A 113 4.31 1.22 -12.69
CA TRP A 113 4.77 0.01 -12.04
C TRP A 113 4.46 -1.25 -12.88
N ASP A 114 5.47 -2.09 -13.02
CA ASP A 114 5.38 -3.46 -13.55
C ASP A 114 5.60 -4.42 -12.37
N GLY A 115 4.50 -4.94 -11.84
CA GLY A 115 4.51 -5.78 -10.63
C GLY A 115 5.06 -7.18 -10.84
N GLU A 116 4.92 -7.74 -12.04
CA GLU A 116 5.47 -9.07 -12.35
C GLU A 116 7.00 -9.02 -12.37
N ASN A 117 7.58 -7.97 -12.95
CA ASN A 117 9.04 -7.79 -13.00
C ASN A 117 9.60 -6.96 -11.86
N MET A 118 8.75 -6.47 -10.94
CA MET A 118 9.11 -5.66 -9.78
C MET A 118 9.96 -4.44 -10.16
N LYS A 119 9.45 -3.59 -11.07
CA LYS A 119 10.20 -2.40 -11.54
C LYS A 119 9.30 -1.25 -11.98
N PHE A 120 9.84 -0.04 -11.97
CA PHE A 120 9.24 1.09 -12.69
C PHE A 120 9.70 1.11 -14.15
N THR A 121 8.76 1.22 -15.07
CA THR A 121 9.02 1.16 -16.52
C THR A 121 9.35 2.51 -17.13
N ASN A 122 9.17 3.59 -16.37
CA ASN A 122 9.32 4.97 -16.86
C ASN A 122 10.28 5.81 -15.99
N ILE A 123 11.35 5.20 -15.49
CA ILE A 123 12.50 5.90 -14.88
C ILE A 123 13.68 5.78 -15.84
N SER A 124 14.20 6.92 -16.30
CA SER A 124 15.36 7.05 -17.17
C SER A 124 16.66 6.82 -16.40
N PRO A 125 17.72 6.29 -17.04
CA PRO A 125 19.06 6.24 -16.47
C PRO A 125 19.64 7.62 -16.08
N THR A 126 19.05 8.72 -16.54
CA THR A 126 19.51 10.09 -16.23
C THR A 126 18.63 10.78 -15.19
N ASP A 127 17.53 10.17 -14.76
CA ASP A 127 16.66 10.76 -13.76
C ASP A 127 17.35 10.83 -12.40
N LYS A 128 17.08 11.90 -11.66
CA LYS A 128 17.67 12.14 -10.36
C LYS A 128 16.62 12.52 -9.33
N ILE A 129 16.90 12.15 -8.09
CA ILE A 129 16.11 12.52 -6.91
C ILE A 129 17.03 13.12 -5.86
N LYS A 130 16.48 13.93 -4.96
CA LYS A 130 17.20 14.44 -3.79
C LYS A 130 16.66 13.81 -2.53
N ILE A 131 17.57 13.33 -1.69
CA ILE A 131 17.25 12.72 -0.40
C ILE A 131 17.89 13.57 0.68
N VAL A 132 17.14 13.82 1.75
CA VAL A 132 17.66 14.49 2.96
C VAL A 132 18.72 13.61 3.60
N THR A 133 19.94 14.12 3.73
CA THR A 133 21.06 13.40 4.39
C THR A 133 21.37 13.95 5.76
N VAL A 134 20.98 15.20 6.03
CA VAL A 134 21.09 15.86 7.34
C VAL A 134 19.79 16.61 7.57
N ASP A 135 19.17 16.41 8.74
CA ASP A 135 18.04 17.18 9.22
C ASP A 135 18.29 17.51 10.70
N GLU A 136 19.00 18.61 10.94
CA GLU A 136 19.34 19.06 12.28
C GLU A 136 18.41 20.19 12.72
N TYR A 137 18.03 20.12 13.99
CA TYR A 137 17.24 21.15 14.66
C TYR A 137 18.02 21.66 15.86
N ALA A 138 18.12 22.99 15.97
CA ALA A 138 18.72 23.65 17.11
C ALA A 138 17.90 24.88 17.51
N VAL A 139 17.87 25.21 18.80
CA VAL A 139 17.33 26.49 19.28
C VAL A 139 18.51 27.32 19.75
N ILE A 140 18.75 28.46 19.10
CA ILE A 140 19.83 29.38 19.43
C ILE A 140 19.20 30.68 19.91
N ASP A 141 19.40 31.03 21.18
CA ASP A 141 18.81 32.21 21.82
C ASP A 141 17.27 32.30 21.70
N GLY A 142 16.61 31.14 21.75
CA GLY A 142 15.15 31.04 21.59
C GLY A 142 14.66 31.00 20.14
N ASP A 143 15.54 31.15 19.15
CA ASP A 143 15.20 31.09 17.73
C ASP A 143 15.41 29.67 17.18
N PRO A 144 14.36 29.01 16.65
CA PRO A 144 14.49 27.71 16.01
C PRO A 144 15.25 27.79 14.68
N LYS A 145 16.33 27.02 14.57
CA LYS A 145 17.15 26.83 13.37
C LYS A 145 17.00 25.41 12.85
N PHE A 146 16.90 25.31 11.53
CA PHE A 146 16.83 24.05 10.81
C PHE A 146 17.98 24.00 9.81
N ASP A 147 18.77 22.93 9.86
CA ASP A 147 19.79 22.63 8.86
C ASP A 147 19.40 21.35 8.14
N ARG A 148 18.74 21.54 7.00
CA ARG A 148 18.33 20.45 6.13
C ARG A 148 19.21 20.43 4.89
N ARG A 149 20.01 19.37 4.75
CA ARG A 149 20.91 19.17 3.61
C ARG A 149 20.45 17.99 2.79
N PHE A 150 20.69 18.08 1.49
CA PHE A 150 20.28 17.08 0.52
C PHE A 150 21.49 16.56 -0.25
N ALA A 151 21.44 15.28 -0.60
CA ALA A 151 22.30 14.71 -1.63
C ALA A 151 21.45 14.27 -2.83
N GLU A 152 22.05 14.32 -4.01
CA GLU A 152 21.43 13.95 -5.27
C GLU A 152 21.85 12.53 -5.66
N PHE A 153 20.87 11.71 -6.06
CA PHE A 153 21.07 10.31 -6.40
C PHE A 153 20.41 9.98 -7.74
N ASN A 154 20.94 8.96 -8.43
CA ASN A 154 20.28 8.39 -9.60
C ASN A 154 18.99 7.68 -9.19
N ALA A 155 17.87 8.06 -9.80
CA ALA A 155 16.57 7.55 -9.39
C ALA A 155 16.38 6.06 -9.69
N LEU A 156 16.94 5.59 -10.81
CA LEU A 156 16.82 4.19 -11.24
C LEU A 156 17.64 3.27 -10.34
N GLU A 157 18.87 3.66 -10.01
CA GLU A 157 19.72 2.92 -9.06
C GLU A 157 19.06 2.84 -7.68
N MET A 158 18.57 3.97 -7.15
CA MET A 158 17.86 3.99 -5.87
C MET A 158 16.60 3.13 -5.88
N ALA A 159 15.81 3.16 -6.95
CA ALA A 159 14.62 2.32 -7.08
C ALA A 159 15.00 0.83 -7.05
N ASN A 160 16.00 0.42 -7.84
CA ASN A 160 16.44 -0.98 -7.86
C ASN A 160 16.98 -1.44 -6.51
N GLU A 161 17.78 -0.61 -5.85
CA GLU A 161 18.32 -0.90 -4.51
C GLU A 161 17.22 -0.95 -3.44
N TRP A 162 16.16 -0.15 -3.54
CA TRP A 162 15.06 -0.21 -2.58
C TRP A 162 14.10 -1.38 -2.80
N ILE A 163 13.92 -1.82 -4.05
CA ILE A 163 13.09 -2.98 -4.37
C ILE A 163 13.82 -4.28 -4.03
N ARG A 164 15.09 -4.38 -4.42
CA ARG A 164 15.94 -5.55 -4.22
C ARG A 164 17.19 -5.15 -3.46
N HIS A 165 17.00 -4.92 -2.17
CA HIS A 165 18.07 -4.46 -1.29
C HIS A 165 19.27 -5.39 -1.29
N THR A 166 20.45 -4.80 -1.43
CA THR A 166 21.71 -5.53 -1.32
C THR A 166 22.06 -5.70 0.15
N TYR A 167 21.70 -6.84 0.72
CA TYR A 167 22.01 -7.20 2.10
C TYR A 167 23.52 -7.49 2.25
N GLN A 168 24.24 -6.65 3.02
CA GLN A 168 25.68 -6.79 3.28
C GLN A 168 26.01 -7.70 4.48
N ASN A 169 25.01 -8.43 4.99
CA ASN A 169 25.11 -9.29 6.18
C ASN A 169 24.91 -10.79 5.85
N GLY A 170 24.99 -11.16 4.56
CA GLY A 170 24.87 -12.56 4.11
C GLY A 170 23.43 -13.08 3.98
N PHE A 171 22.43 -12.24 4.24
CA PHE A 171 21.03 -12.58 3.98
C PHE A 171 20.69 -12.36 2.50
N THR A 172 19.73 -13.12 1.99
CA THR A 172 19.16 -12.93 0.66
C THR A 172 17.64 -13.05 0.76
N LEU A 173 16.92 -12.34 -0.10
CA LEU A 173 15.48 -12.58 -0.24
C LEU A 173 15.27 -13.94 -0.92
N PRO A 174 14.28 -14.73 -0.48
CA PRO A 174 13.86 -15.91 -1.22
C PRO A 174 13.34 -15.52 -2.60
N GLU A 175 13.42 -16.44 -3.55
CA GLU A 175 12.79 -16.27 -4.87
C GLU A 175 11.28 -16.01 -4.73
N MET A 176 10.72 -15.28 -5.69
CA MET A 176 9.28 -15.05 -5.74
C MET A 176 8.55 -16.39 -5.82
N PRO A 177 7.44 -16.58 -5.07
CA PRO A 177 6.67 -17.81 -5.15
C PRO A 177 6.11 -18.00 -6.56
N ASN A 178 6.24 -19.22 -7.11
CA ASN A 178 5.57 -19.58 -8.34
C ASN A 178 4.07 -19.68 -8.08
N ILE A 179 3.28 -18.80 -8.70
CA ILE A 179 1.81 -18.86 -8.71
C ILE A 179 1.36 -19.81 -9.81
#